data_AF-C5ARP9-F1
#
_entry.id   AF-C5ARP9-F1
#
_cell.length_a   1.000
_cell.length_b   1.000
_cell.length_c   1.000
_cell.angle_alpha   90.00
_cell.angle_beta   90.00
_cell.angle_gamma   90.00
#
_symmetry.space_group_name_H-M   'P 1'
#
loop_
_entity.id
_entity.type
_entity.pdbx_description
1 polymer ?
#
loop_
_entity_poly.entity_id
_entity_poly.type
_entity_poly.pdbx_seq_one_letter_code
_entity_poly.pdbx_strand_id
1 'polypeptide(L)' 'MAQFQPNQPNGQHKCEHCGAIYDVRWHQAPMRDHDSANCGCCGKAMANWNATRYPTFDLVGECPDDKDVKFL' A
#
# COMPACT_ATOMS: atom_id res chain seq x y z
N MET A 1 -1.87 18.54 -3.44
CA MET A 1 -1.13 17.74 -2.45
C MET A 1 -2.16 16.94 -1.67
N ALA A 2 -2.39 15.67 -2.02
CA ALA A 2 -3.45 14.87 -1.42
C ALA A 2 -3.03 14.47 0.01
N GLN A 3 -3.74 15.00 0.99
CA GLN A 3 -3.48 14.78 2.40
C GLN A 3 -4.01 13.39 2.79
N PHE A 4 -3.13 12.52 3.30
CA PHE A 4 -3.53 11.29 3.96
C PHE A 4 -4.37 11.64 5.20
N GLN A 5 -5.63 11.21 5.22
CA GLN A 5 -6.55 11.49 6.32
C GLN A 5 -6.50 10.35 7.34
N PRO A 6 -6.04 10.57 8.58
CA PRO A 6 -5.86 9.51 9.59
C PRO A 6 -7.16 8.92 10.15
N ASN A 7 -8.32 9.38 9.66
CA ASN A 7 -9.65 9.05 10.18
C ASN A 7 -10.58 8.36 9.18
N GLN A 8 -10.05 7.84 8.06
CA GLN A 8 -10.79 6.93 7.19
C GLN A 8 -10.47 5.49 7.61
N PRO A 9 -11.44 4.71 8.12
CA PRO A 9 -11.19 3.34 8.57
C PRO A 9 -10.77 2.44 7.39
N ASN A 10 -11.27 2.77 6.20
CA ASN A 10 -11.05 2.05 4.95
C ASN A 10 -10.83 3.11 3.86
N GLY A 11 -9.74 3.02 3.10
CA GLY A 11 -9.47 3.98 2.03
C GLY A 11 -8.67 3.34 0.90
N GLN A 12 -8.82 3.85 -0.32
CA GLN A 12 -8.04 3.33 -1.44
C GLN A 12 -6.65 3.96 -1.48
N HIS A 13 -5.63 3.13 -1.63
CA HIS A 13 -4.25 3.54 -1.86
C HIS A 13 -3.82 3.13 -3.26
N LYS A 14 -3.36 4.10 -4.05
CA LYS A 14 -2.76 3.86 -5.35
C LYS A 14 -1.25 3.78 -5.21
N CYS A 15 -0.66 2.68 -5.68
CA CYS A 15 0.78 2.57 -5.82
C CYS A 15 1.28 3.63 -6.81
N GLU A 16 2.20 4.50 -6.38
CA GLU A 16 2.73 5.60 -7.20
C GLU A 16 3.64 5.13 -8.35
N HIS A 17 4.04 3.86 -8.34
CA HIS A 17 4.99 3.31 -9.30
C HIS A 17 4.33 2.58 -10.47
N CYS A 18 3.45 1.62 -10.20
CA CYS A 18 2.73 0.88 -11.25
C CYS A 18 1.28 1.35 -11.44
N GLY A 19 0.72 2.07 -10.46
CA GLY A 19 -0.66 2.52 -10.49
C GLY A 19 -1.69 1.52 -9.95
N ALA A 20 -1.25 0.39 -9.36
CA ALA A 20 -2.13 -0.58 -8.72
C ALA A 20 -2.95 0.05 -7.60
N ILE A 21 -4.22 -0.34 -7.49
CA ILE A 21 -5.14 0.18 -6.46
C ILE A 21 -5.29 -0.88 -5.37
N TYR A 22 -5.14 -0.47 -4.12
CA TYR A 22 -5.32 -1.31 -2.94
C TYR A 22 -6.41 -0.73 -2.05
N ASP A 23 -7.24 -1.58 -1.47
CA ASP A 23 -8.07 -1.20 -0.33
C ASP A 23 -7.21 -1.29 0.94
N VAL A 24 -7.16 -0.20 1.69
CA VAL A 24 -6.37 -0.09 2.93
C VAL A 24 -7.28 -0.26 4.12
N ARG A 25 -6.98 -1.27 4.94
CA ARG A 25 -7.66 -1.48 6.22
C ARG A 25 -6.69 -1.25 7.36
N TRP A 26 -7.07 -0.42 8.33
CA TRP A 26 -6.22 -0.14 9.49
C TRP A 26 -6.54 -1.07 10.65
N HIS A 27 -5.50 -1.66 11.20
CA HIS A 27 -5.57 -2.56 12.35
C HIS A 27 -4.83 -1.96 13.54
N GLN A 28 -5.27 -2.35 14.74
CA GLN A 28 -4.66 -1.96 16.00
C GLN A 28 -4.07 -3.22 16.66
N ALA A 29 -2.75 -3.27 16.77
CA ALA A 29 -2.02 -4.29 17.49
C ALA A 29 -1.94 -3.94 19.00
N PRO A 30 -1.84 -4.96 19.87
CA PRO A 30 -1.68 -4.76 21.32
C PRO A 30 -0.28 -4.24 21.69
N MET A 31 0.71 -4.39 20.80
CA MET A 31 2.09 -3.92 20.97
C MET A 31 2.56 -3.22 19.70
N ARG A 32 3.60 -2.37 19.83
CA ARG A 32 4.19 -1.65 18.70
C ARG A 32 4.81 -2.64 17.73
N ASP A 33 4.42 -2.51 16.46
CA ASP A 33 4.96 -3.27 15.36
C ASP A 33 5.80 -2.36 14.45
N HIS A 34 6.91 -2.89 13.95
CA HIS A 34 7.78 -2.17 13.01
C HIS A 34 7.95 -3.01 11.77
N ASP A 35 7.22 -2.63 10.72
CA ASP A 35 7.19 -3.38 9.48
C ASP A 35 6.79 -2.48 8.30
N SER A 36 6.89 -3.02 7.10
CA SER A 36 6.62 -2.33 5.85
C SER A 36 5.79 -3.19 4.90
N ALA A 37 5.00 -2.54 4.05
CA ALA A 37 4.23 -3.19 3.01
C ALA A 37 4.75 -2.80 1.62
N ASN A 38 4.98 -3.82 0.79
CA ASN A 38 5.41 -3.67 -0.59
C ASN A 38 4.23 -3.90 -1.53
N CYS A 39 4.25 -3.24 -2.69
CA CYS A 39 3.29 -3.48 -3.75
C CYS A 39 3.47 -4.90 -4.28
N GLY A 40 2.40 -5.71 -4.25
CA GLY A 40 2.42 -7.06 -4.83
C GLY A 40 2.66 -7.10 -6.34
N CYS A 41 2.48 -5.98 -7.06
CA CYS A 41 2.69 -5.90 -8.51
C CYS A 41 4.12 -5.51 -8.91
N CYS A 42 4.70 -4.48 -8.26
CA CYS A 42 6.02 -3.95 -8.65
C CYS A 42 7.10 -4.10 -7.57
N GLY A 43 6.76 -4.65 -6.40
CA GLY A 43 7.69 -4.90 -5.29
C GLY A 43 8.15 -3.65 -4.53
N LYS A 44 7.81 -2.44 -4.98
CA LYS A 44 8.23 -1.19 -4.34
C LYS A 44 7.44 -0.93 -3.06
N ALA A 45 8.09 -0.30 -2.08
CA ALA A 45 7.49 0.02 -0.79
C ALA A 45 6.30 0.99 -0.96
N MET A 46 5.18 0.67 -0.32
CA MET A 46 3.96 1.49 -0.31
C MET A 46 3.77 2.20 1.03
N ALA A 47 4.09 1.51 2.13
CA ALA A 47 3.99 2.05 3.48
C ALA A 47 5.04 1.41 4.40
N ASN A 48 5.42 2.17 5.42
CA ASN A 48 6.26 1.73 6.52
C ASN A 48 5.66 2.25 7.82
N TRP A 49 5.64 1.43 8.86
CA TRP A 49 5.08 1.80 10.16
C TRP A 49 5.99 1.37 11.29
N ASN A 50 5.96 2.15 12.37
CA ASN A 50 6.62 1.86 13.64
C ASN A 50 5.67 2.22 14.78
N ALA A 51 4.49 1.63 14.77
CA ALA A 51 3.35 2.05 15.57
C ALA A 51 2.53 0.84 16.03
N THR A 52 1.63 1.05 16.97
CA THR A 52 0.63 0.04 17.35
C THR A 52 -0.52 -0.04 16.35
N ARG A 53 -0.64 0.94 15.44
CA ARG A 53 -1.61 0.95 14.34
C ARG A 53 -0.89 0.68 13.03
N TYR A 54 -1.33 -0.31 12.26
CA TYR A 54 -0.72 -0.72 11.00
C TYR A 54 -1.76 -0.89 9.88
N PRO A 55 -1.39 -0.64 8.61
CA PRO A 55 -2.25 -0.85 7.47
C PRO A 55 -2.11 -2.28 6.91
N THR A 56 -3.20 -2.84 6.40
CA THR A 56 -3.19 -3.98 5.47
C THR A 56 -3.69 -3.53 4.11
N PHE A 57 -3.16 -4.14 3.05
CA PHE A 57 -3.42 -3.76 1.67
C PHE A 57 -3.97 -4.95 0.90
N ASP A 58 -5.22 -4.85 0.45
CA ASP A 58 -5.85 -5.83 -0.42
C ASP A 58 -5.90 -5.28 -1.85
N LEU A 59 -5.33 -6.00 -2.81
CA LEU A 59 -5.31 -5.56 -4.20
C LEU A 59 -6.74 -5.52 -4.74
N VAL A 60 -7.15 -4.36 -5.24
CA VAL A 60 -8.44 -4.16 -5.89
C VAL A 60 -8.23 -4.31 -7.39
N GLY A 61 -8.65 -5.46 -7.91
CA GLY A 61 -8.51 -5.79 -9.33
C GLY A 61 -7.17 -6.46 -9.66
N GLU A 62 -6.68 -6.20 -10.86
CA GLU A 62 -5.48 -6.83 -11.42
C GLU A 62 -4.29 -5.87 -11.37
N CYS A 63 -3.09 -6.43 -11.34
CA CYS A 63 -1.88 -5.64 -11.46
C CYS A 63 -1.85 -4.92 -12.82
N PRO A 64 -1.67 -3.59 -12.86
CA PRO A 64 -1.43 -2.90 -14.11
C PRO A 64 -0.12 -3.41 -14.70
N ASP A 65 -0.21 -3.96 -15.90
CA ASP A 65 0.88 -4.64 -16.60
C ASP A 65 2.03 -3.64 -16.84
N ASP A 66 3.21 -3.97 -16.30
CA ASP A 66 4.48 -3.26 -16.52
C ASP A 66 4.99 -3.55 -17.95
N LYS A 67 4.22 -3.20 -18.98
CA LYS A 67 4.71 -3.31 -20.38
C LYS A 67 5.53 -2.09 -20.76
N ASP A 68 6.67 -1.88 -20.11
CA ASP A 68 7.84 -1.26 -20.74
C ASP A 68 9.19 -1.64 -20.11
N VAL A 69 9.37 -2.88 -19.65
CA VAL A 69 10.73 -3.46 -19.66
C VAL A 69 11.12 -3.78 -21.11
N LYS A 70 11.51 -2.74 -21.85
CA LYS A 70 12.32 -2.89 -23.06
C LYS A 70 13.65 -3.53 -22.64
N PHE A 71 13.70 -4.86 -22.71
CA PHE A 71 14.96 -5.57 -22.84
C PHE A 71 15.55 -5.18 -24.21
N LEU A 72 16.43 -4.17 -24.22
CA LEU A 72 17.40 -3.96 -25.30
C LEU A 72 18.55 -4.95 -25.14
#